data_AF-A0A183CNP7-F1
#
_entry.id   AF-A0A183CNP7-F1
#
_cell.length_a   1.000
_cell.length_b   1.000
_cell.length_c   1.000
_cell.angle_alpha   90.00
_cell.angle_beta   90.00
_cell.angle_gamma   90.00
#
_symmetry.space_group_name_H-M   'P 1'
#
loop_
_entity.id
_entity.type
_entity.pdbx_description
1 polymer ?
#
loop_
_entity_poly.entity_id
_entity_poly.type
_entity_poly.pdbx_seq_one_letter_code
_entity_poly.pdbx_strand_id
1 'polypeptide(L)'
;EDKKSLNVITRHILPHFKNIIAMRFNGLEELQSHSSPTVLLDCSNLRSIYCGCFNFKAQEEFAVFEWLHSPRGDGRPKVLHCSFDDRMVVGKLKEKFLNAVTSVSYIIEYFLYFGTWNEQVVGPFELENERTRERLTFKHIFRYTWWVLRAPIARDEKQWTEWEMEARSVNEKREKEISFVLWS
;
A
#
# COMPACT_ATOMS: atom_id res chain seq x y z
N GLU A 1 26.37 -11.71 -4.49
CA GLU A 1 26.25 -12.60 -3.32
C GLU A 1 25.01 -12.34 -2.44
N ASP A 2 24.17 -11.33 -2.73
CA ASP A 2 23.05 -10.91 -1.86
C ASP A 2 21.78 -11.79 -1.83
N LYS A 3 21.48 -12.57 -2.88
CA LYS A 3 20.20 -13.31 -2.98
C LYS A 3 20.05 -14.43 -1.93
N LYS A 4 21.16 -15.04 -1.50
CA LYS A 4 21.14 -16.09 -0.47
C LYS A 4 20.92 -15.49 0.93
N SER A 5 21.55 -14.35 1.22
CA SER A 5 21.42 -13.65 2.50
C SER A 5 20.00 -13.14 2.72
N LEU A 6 19.37 -12.51 1.72
CA LEU A 6 17.99 -12.04 1.84
C LEU A 6 17.00 -13.20 2.04
N ASN A 7 17.14 -14.31 1.29
CA ASN A 7 16.26 -15.48 1.46
C ASN A 7 16.36 -16.13 2.85
N VAL A 8 17.56 -16.18 3.43
CA VAL A 8 17.76 -16.68 4.80
C VAL A 8 17.11 -15.73 5.79
N ILE A 9 17.30 -14.41 5.62
CA ILE A 9 16.69 -13.39 6.48
C ILE A 9 15.16 -13.45 6.40
N THR A 10 14.58 -13.50 5.21
CA THR A 10 13.11 -13.48 5.05
C THR A 10 12.42 -14.75 5.54
N ARG A 11 13.05 -15.93 5.38
CA ARG A 11 12.44 -17.19 5.83
C ARG A 11 12.71 -17.53 7.29
N HIS A 12 13.90 -17.22 7.81
CA HIS A 12 14.34 -17.74 9.11
C HIS A 12 14.42 -16.66 10.18
N ILE A 13 14.53 -15.39 9.79
CA ILE A 13 14.76 -14.30 10.74
C ILE A 13 13.52 -13.43 10.86
N LEU A 14 12.88 -13.08 9.74
CA LEU A 14 11.69 -12.22 9.69
C LEU A 14 10.50 -12.74 10.52
N PRO A 15 10.13 -14.04 10.49
CA PRO A 15 9.03 -14.56 11.33
C PRO A 15 9.28 -14.43 12.84
N HIS A 16 10.55 -14.32 13.26
CA HIS A 16 10.91 -14.17 14.66
C HIS A 16 10.87 -12.71 15.13
N PHE A 17 10.90 -11.76 14.19
CA PHE A 17 10.75 -10.34 14.49
C PHE A 17 9.29 -9.92 14.43
N LYS A 18 8.56 -10.22 15.50
CA LYS A 18 7.18 -9.77 15.69
C LYS A 18 7.02 -8.24 15.63
N ASN A 19 8.11 -7.47 15.77
CA ASN A 19 8.09 -6.02 15.87
C ASN A 19 8.42 -5.30 14.55
N ILE A 20 8.47 -5.99 13.41
CA ILE A 20 8.69 -5.31 12.13
C ILE A 20 7.45 -4.49 11.78
N ILE A 21 7.62 -3.16 11.77
CA ILE A 21 6.56 -2.20 11.42
C ILE A 21 6.57 -1.88 9.92
N ALA A 22 7.75 -1.89 9.29
CA ALA A 22 7.90 -1.55 7.88
C ALA A 22 8.96 -2.40 7.17
N MET A 23 8.73 -2.68 5.89
CA MET A 23 9.68 -3.36 4.99
C MET A 23 9.88 -2.54 3.72
N ARG A 24 11.09 -2.61 3.12
CA ARG A 24 11.42 -1.92 1.87
C ARG A 24 12.01 -2.91 0.87
N PHE A 25 11.53 -2.83 -0.37
CA PHE A 25 11.94 -3.64 -1.51
C PHE A 25 12.17 -2.71 -2.70
N ASN A 26 13.17 -2.99 -3.53
CA ASN A 26 13.49 -2.16 -4.71
C ASN A 26 12.53 -2.41 -5.87
N GLY A 27 11.85 -3.55 -5.88
CA GLY A 27 10.84 -3.89 -6.87
C GLY A 27 10.07 -5.16 -6.52
N LEU A 28 9.04 -5.44 -7.31
CA LEU A 28 8.13 -6.56 -7.07
C LEU A 28 8.83 -7.93 -7.17
N GLU A 29 9.81 -8.07 -8.06
CA GLU A 29 10.59 -9.30 -8.21
C GLU A 29 11.38 -9.62 -6.93
N GLU A 30 11.91 -8.60 -6.24
CA GLU A 30 12.60 -8.76 -4.97
C GLU A 30 11.60 -9.17 -3.88
N LEU A 31 10.45 -8.50 -3.83
CA LEU A 31 9.39 -8.81 -2.89
C LEU A 31 8.86 -10.24 -3.06
N GLN A 32 8.60 -10.69 -4.29
CA GLN A 32 8.14 -12.05 -4.58
C GLN A 32 9.22 -13.12 -4.37
N SER A 33 10.46 -12.83 -4.77
CA SER A 33 11.55 -13.81 -4.64
C SER A 33 11.93 -14.06 -3.19
N HIS A 34 11.69 -13.09 -2.31
CA HIS A 34 12.09 -13.18 -0.91
C HIS A 34 10.94 -13.39 0.07
N SER A 35 9.73 -12.88 -0.21
CA SER A 35 8.58 -13.02 0.68
C SER A 35 7.52 -13.98 0.12
N SER A 36 7.12 -14.97 0.91
CA SER A 36 5.88 -15.71 0.65
C SER A 36 4.69 -14.96 1.28
N PRO A 37 3.46 -15.18 0.80
CA PRO A 37 2.26 -14.66 1.45
C PRO A 37 2.25 -14.98 2.96
N THR A 38 2.63 -16.20 3.33
CA THR A 38 2.73 -16.64 4.72
C THR A 38 3.67 -15.76 5.54
N VAL A 39 4.86 -15.43 5.04
CA VAL A 39 5.82 -14.59 5.78
C VAL A 39 5.28 -13.18 6.01
N LEU A 40 4.60 -12.59 5.02
CA LEU A 40 3.99 -11.26 5.20
C LEU A 40 2.81 -11.30 6.19
N LEU A 41 2.06 -12.40 6.22
CA LEU A 41 0.94 -12.60 7.14
C LEU A 41 1.38 -12.89 8.57
N ASP A 42 2.51 -13.59 8.76
CA ASP A 42 3.08 -13.90 10.07
C ASP A 42 3.63 -12.66 10.78
N CYS A 43 3.93 -11.59 10.02
CA CYS A 43 4.35 -10.31 10.56
C CYS A 43 3.15 -9.48 11.05
N SER A 44 2.60 -9.84 12.21
CA SER A 44 1.36 -9.24 12.75
C SER A 44 1.39 -7.72 12.93
N ASN A 45 2.58 -7.15 13.18
CA ASN A 45 2.77 -5.70 13.34
C ASN A 45 3.20 -4.99 12.05
N LEU A 46 3.33 -5.72 10.93
CA LEU A 46 3.70 -5.12 9.65
C LEU A 46 2.58 -4.19 9.18
N ARG A 47 2.92 -2.90 9.17
CA ARG A 47 2.02 -1.83 8.76
C ARG A 47 2.34 -1.33 7.37
N SER A 48 3.63 -1.16 7.06
CA SER A 48 4.05 -0.46 5.84
C SER A 48 4.94 -1.32 4.95
N ILE A 49 4.65 -1.37 3.65
CA ILE A 49 5.54 -1.95 2.65
C ILE A 49 5.91 -0.83 1.67
N TYR A 50 7.21 -0.58 1.50
CA TYR A 50 7.75 0.25 0.44
C TYR A 50 8.23 -0.64 -0.68
N CYS A 51 7.62 -0.55 -1.85
CA CYS A 51 8.03 -1.27 -3.03
C CYS A 51 8.26 -0.27 -4.15
N GLY A 52 9.36 -0.41 -4.89
CA GLY A 52 9.62 0.41 -6.08
C GLY A 52 8.66 0.11 -7.24
N CYS A 53 9.11 0.34 -8.47
CA CYS A 53 8.28 0.17 -9.66
C CYS A 53 7.73 -1.25 -9.83
N PHE A 54 6.43 -1.34 -10.05
CA PHE A 54 5.70 -2.55 -10.38
C PHE A 54 5.48 -2.59 -11.88
N ASN A 55 5.97 -3.66 -12.50
CA ASN A 55 5.47 -4.12 -13.79
C ASN A 55 4.54 -5.30 -13.51
N PHE A 56 3.24 -5.11 -13.63
CA PHE A 56 2.28 -6.21 -13.47
C PHE A 56 2.38 -7.15 -14.67
N LYS A 57 2.76 -8.40 -14.41
CA LYS A 57 2.37 -9.50 -15.30
C LYS A 57 0.98 -9.97 -14.87
N ALA A 58 0.05 -10.02 -15.82
CA ALA A 58 -1.39 -10.16 -15.59
C ALA A 58 -1.82 -11.42 -14.79
N GLN A 59 -0.96 -12.43 -14.68
CA GLN A 59 -1.28 -13.76 -14.14
C GLN A 59 -0.89 -14.02 -12.69
N GLU A 60 -0.18 -13.12 -12.01
CA GLU A 60 0.30 -13.40 -10.65
C GLU A 60 -0.65 -12.84 -9.59
N GLU A 61 -1.07 -13.71 -8.65
CA GLU A 61 -1.63 -13.29 -7.37
C GLU A 61 -0.48 -12.91 -6.45
N PHE A 62 -0.35 -11.63 -6.13
CA PHE A 62 0.80 -11.16 -5.36
C PHE A 62 0.51 -11.32 -3.87
N ALA A 63 1.48 -11.85 -3.13
CA ALA A 63 1.51 -11.90 -1.67
C ALA A 63 1.11 -10.57 -1.00
N VAL A 64 1.43 -9.45 -1.66
CA VAL A 64 1.07 -8.09 -1.23
C VAL A 64 -0.43 -7.84 -1.24
N PHE A 65 -1.17 -8.34 -2.24
CA PHE A 65 -2.62 -8.19 -2.29
C PHE A 65 -3.29 -8.99 -1.19
N GLU A 66 -2.82 -10.22 -0.93
CA GLU A 66 -3.29 -11.04 0.17
C GLU A 66 -2.97 -10.39 1.52
N TRP A 67 -1.78 -9.80 1.67
CA TRP A 67 -1.44 -9.00 2.85
C TRP A 67 -2.32 -7.76 3.00
N LEU A 68 -2.60 -7.01 1.92
CA LEU A 68 -3.49 -5.84 1.96
C LEU A 68 -4.92 -6.23 2.36
N HIS A 69 -5.39 -7.39 1.88
CA HIS A 69 -6.77 -7.86 2.08
C HIS A 69 -6.96 -8.71 3.33
N SER A 70 -5.90 -8.95 4.11
CA SER A 70 -6.03 -9.56 5.43
C SER A 70 -6.34 -8.50 6.49
N PRO A 71 -7.07 -8.85 7.58
CA PRO A 71 -7.21 -7.96 8.73
C PRO A 71 -5.87 -7.64 9.39
N ARG A 72 -5.81 -6.55 10.15
CA ARG A 72 -4.70 -6.27 11.07
C ARG A 72 -5.25 -6.18 12.49
N GLY A 73 -4.51 -6.72 13.46
CA GLY A 73 -4.98 -6.85 14.84
C GLY A 73 -5.18 -5.53 15.59
N ASP A 74 -4.55 -4.44 15.17
CA ASP A 74 -4.62 -3.12 15.81
C ASP A 74 -5.71 -2.19 15.21
N GLY A 75 -6.45 -2.65 14.20
CA GLY A 75 -7.50 -1.88 13.51
C GLY A 75 -7.02 -0.70 12.65
N ARG A 76 -5.71 -0.43 12.61
CA ARG A 76 -5.13 0.69 11.84
C ARG A 76 -4.92 0.25 10.37
N PRO A 77 -4.92 1.19 9.40
CA PRO A 77 -4.76 0.85 7.99
C PRO A 77 -3.35 0.36 7.66
N LYS A 78 -3.26 -0.67 6.82
CA LYS A 78 -2.00 -1.06 6.13
C LYS A 78 -1.63 0.00 5.11
N VAL A 79 -0.33 0.22 4.90
CA VAL A 79 0.17 1.23 3.97
C VAL A 79 1.09 0.57 2.96
N LEU A 80 0.72 0.63 1.69
CA LEU A 80 1.57 0.21 0.58
C LEU A 80 2.05 1.45 -0.16
N HIS A 81 3.37 1.62 -0.26
CA HIS A 81 3.97 2.64 -1.12
C HIS A 81 4.50 1.95 -2.37
N CYS A 82 4.03 2.40 -3.53
CA CYS A 82 4.28 1.73 -4.79
C CYS A 82 4.16 2.67 -5.99
N SER A 83 4.91 2.39 -7.05
CA SER A 83 4.64 2.94 -8.38
C SER A 83 4.12 1.81 -9.27
N PHE A 84 2.85 1.83 -9.64
CA PHE A 84 2.30 0.90 -10.64
C PHE A 84 2.24 1.54 -12.02
N ASP A 85 2.50 0.76 -13.05
CA ASP A 85 1.89 1.02 -14.34
C ASP A 85 0.54 0.29 -14.38
N ASP A 86 -0.47 0.87 -15.02
CA ASP A 86 -1.72 0.20 -15.46
C ASP A 86 -3.05 0.35 -14.66
N ARG A 87 -4.13 0.44 -15.47
CA ARG A 87 -5.56 0.23 -15.18
C ARG A 87 -5.87 -1.13 -14.54
N MET A 88 -5.14 -2.17 -14.92
CA MET A 88 -5.44 -3.55 -14.51
C MET A 88 -5.40 -3.72 -12.99
N VAL A 89 -4.50 -3.01 -12.32
CA VAL A 89 -4.32 -3.04 -10.86
C VAL A 89 -5.54 -2.48 -10.15
N VAL A 90 -5.97 -1.30 -10.59
CA VAL A 90 -7.15 -0.62 -10.07
C VAL A 90 -8.39 -1.47 -10.33
N GLY A 91 -8.51 -2.07 -11.52
CA GLY A 91 -9.58 -3.01 -11.84
C GLY A 91 -9.65 -4.20 -10.87
N LYS A 92 -8.53 -4.88 -10.64
CA LYS A 92 -8.44 -5.99 -9.66
C LYS A 92 -8.75 -5.55 -8.24
N LEU A 93 -8.31 -4.35 -7.83
CA LEU A 93 -8.64 -3.79 -6.51
C LEU A 93 -10.14 -3.55 -6.36
N LYS A 94 -10.81 -2.99 -7.37
CA LYS A 94 -12.25 -2.80 -7.37
C LYS A 94 -12.99 -4.13 -7.27
N GLU A 95 -12.60 -5.12 -8.07
CA GLU A 95 -13.20 -6.45 -8.06
C GLU A 95 -13.04 -7.15 -6.70
N LYS A 96 -11.81 -7.22 -6.15
CA LYS A 96 -11.56 -7.80 -4.82
C LYS A 96 -12.32 -7.05 -3.73
N PHE A 97 -12.42 -5.73 -3.82
CA PHE A 97 -13.17 -4.91 -2.87
C PHE A 97 -14.67 -5.22 -2.89
N LEU A 98 -15.29 -5.25 -4.07
CA LEU A 98 -16.73 -5.50 -4.20
C LEU A 98 -17.11 -6.93 -3.76
N ASN A 99 -16.23 -7.90 -3.98
CA ASN A 99 -16.43 -9.28 -3.57
C ASN A 99 -16.02 -9.58 -2.10
N ALA A 100 -15.48 -8.58 -1.39
CA ALA A 100 -14.99 -8.79 -0.03
C ALA A 100 -16.13 -9.09 0.95
N VAL A 101 -15.84 -9.99 1.90
CA VAL A 101 -16.76 -10.37 2.98
C VAL A 101 -16.23 -9.98 4.36
N THR A 102 -14.96 -9.63 4.43
CA THR A 102 -14.26 -9.16 5.63
C THR A 102 -13.89 -7.69 5.46
N SER A 103 -14.11 -6.91 6.52
CA SER A 103 -13.66 -5.52 6.59
C SER A 103 -12.15 -5.46 6.81
N VAL A 104 -11.48 -4.63 6.03
CA VAL A 104 -10.05 -4.32 6.13
C VAL A 104 -9.80 -2.89 5.70
N SER A 105 -8.84 -2.23 6.36
CA SER A 105 -8.44 -0.87 6.04
C SER A 105 -7.04 -0.84 5.44
N TYR A 106 -6.89 -0.13 4.33
CA TYR A 106 -5.57 0.10 3.74
C TYR A 106 -5.50 1.42 2.97
N ILE A 107 -4.28 1.91 2.84
CA ILE A 107 -3.89 3.08 2.05
C ILE A 107 -2.81 2.62 1.09
N ILE A 108 -3.03 2.83 -0.20
CA ILE A 108 -2.02 2.58 -1.22
C ILE A 108 -1.60 3.95 -1.74
N GLU A 109 -0.37 4.36 -1.41
CA GLU A 109 0.24 5.56 -1.95
C GLU A 109 0.89 5.24 -3.29
N TYR A 110 0.44 5.97 -4.31
CA TYR A 110 0.75 5.74 -5.70
C TYR A 110 1.44 6.95 -6.31
N PHE A 111 2.64 6.76 -6.88
CA PHE A 111 3.41 7.80 -7.57
C PHE A 111 3.40 7.61 -9.08
N LEU A 112 2.96 8.65 -9.80
CA LEU A 112 2.99 8.72 -11.25
C LEU A 112 4.27 9.39 -11.76
N TYR A 113 5.26 8.59 -12.16
CA TYR A 113 6.45 9.13 -12.81
C TYR A 113 6.16 9.40 -14.30
N PHE A 114 6.30 10.67 -14.70
CA PHE A 114 6.47 11.18 -16.06
C PHE A 114 5.66 10.50 -17.21
N GLY A 115 4.51 11.09 -17.55
CA GLY A 115 4.00 11.08 -18.94
C GLY A 115 3.13 9.90 -19.40
N THR A 116 2.89 8.88 -18.56
CA THR A 116 2.00 7.74 -18.92
C THR A 116 0.55 7.94 -18.46
N TRP A 117 0.25 9.01 -17.71
CA TRP A 117 -1.10 9.31 -17.28
C TRP A 117 -1.87 10.05 -18.36
N ASN A 118 -2.85 9.37 -18.93
CA ASN A 118 -3.89 10.01 -19.70
C ASN A 118 -5.11 10.09 -18.77
N GLU A 119 -5.52 11.29 -18.34
CA GLU A 119 -6.62 11.49 -17.37
C GLU A 119 -7.93 10.81 -17.79
N GLN A 120 -8.06 10.51 -19.08
CA GLN A 120 -9.18 9.75 -19.67
C GLN A 120 -9.18 8.25 -19.29
N VAL A 121 -8.12 7.74 -18.66
CA VAL A 121 -7.87 6.29 -18.53
C VAL A 121 -8.23 5.73 -17.15
N VAL A 122 -8.00 6.46 -16.05
CA VAL A 122 -8.51 6.12 -14.70
C VAL A 122 -8.77 7.41 -13.90
N GLY A 123 -9.99 7.95 -13.98
CA GLY A 123 -10.38 9.10 -13.15
C GLY A 123 -10.54 8.75 -11.66
N PRO A 124 -10.61 9.76 -10.77
CA PRO A 124 -11.03 9.58 -9.39
C PRO A 124 -12.33 8.76 -9.30
N PHE A 125 -12.46 7.93 -8.27
CA PHE A 125 -13.69 7.17 -8.05
C PHE A 125 -13.94 6.93 -6.57
N GLU A 126 -15.19 6.62 -6.25
CA GLU A 126 -15.63 6.15 -4.96
C GLU A 126 -16.56 4.96 -5.19
N LEU A 127 -16.30 3.87 -4.48
CA LEU A 127 -17.14 2.68 -4.48
C LEU A 127 -17.50 2.34 -3.05
N GLU A 128 -18.73 1.91 -2.81
CA GLU A 128 -19.16 1.38 -1.53
C GLU A 128 -19.34 -0.12 -1.61
N ASN A 129 -18.98 -0.81 -0.52
CA ASN A 129 -19.34 -2.20 -0.29
C ASN A 129 -20.31 -2.22 0.91
N GLU A 130 -21.60 -2.39 0.62
CA GLU A 130 -22.65 -2.41 1.65
C GLU A 130 -22.48 -3.57 2.64
N ARG A 131 -21.92 -4.70 2.18
CA ARG A 131 -21.71 -5.91 2.99
C ARG A 131 -20.64 -5.68 4.05
N THR A 132 -19.54 -5.02 3.71
CA THR A 132 -18.47 -4.71 4.67
C THR A 132 -18.65 -3.34 5.32
N ARG A 133 -19.59 -2.51 4.83
CA ARG A 133 -19.83 -1.12 5.25
C ARG A 133 -18.58 -0.24 5.09
N GLU A 134 -17.88 -0.45 3.97
CA GLU A 134 -16.63 0.24 3.63
C GLU A 134 -16.76 0.99 2.31
N ARG A 135 -15.84 1.94 2.12
CA ARG A 135 -15.64 2.67 0.88
C ARG A 135 -14.23 2.44 0.34
N LEU A 136 -14.12 2.32 -0.98
CA LEU A 136 -12.87 2.33 -1.73
C LEU A 136 -12.83 3.60 -2.56
N THR A 137 -11.90 4.50 -2.23
CA THR A 137 -11.71 5.78 -2.91
C THR A 137 -10.40 5.77 -3.68
N PHE A 138 -10.41 6.35 -4.87
CA PHE A 138 -9.21 6.74 -5.60
C PHE A 138 -9.23 8.25 -5.77
N LYS A 139 -8.27 8.93 -5.15
CA LYS A 139 -8.22 10.39 -5.11
C LYS A 139 -6.80 10.92 -5.33
N HIS A 140 -6.73 12.05 -6.01
CA HIS A 140 -5.50 12.84 -6.11
C HIS A 140 -5.22 13.50 -4.76
N ILE A 141 -3.96 13.47 -4.32
CA ILE A 141 -3.56 14.07 -3.05
C ILE A 141 -2.70 15.30 -3.31
N PHE A 142 -1.59 15.14 -4.04
CA PHE A 142 -0.65 16.21 -4.29
C PHE A 142 0.33 15.86 -5.42
N ARG A 143 0.65 16.82 -6.32
CA ARG A 143 1.56 16.64 -7.45
C ARG A 143 1.28 15.36 -8.25
N TYR A 144 2.14 14.36 -8.13
CA TYR A 144 2.07 13.08 -8.84
C TYR A 144 1.58 11.93 -7.94
N THR A 145 1.11 12.26 -6.74
CA THR A 145 0.69 11.31 -5.71
C THR A 145 -0.82 11.15 -5.70
N TRP A 146 -1.26 9.90 -5.85
CA TRP A 146 -2.65 9.48 -5.70
C TRP A 146 -2.76 8.43 -4.63
N TRP A 147 -3.94 8.33 -4.01
CA TRP A 147 -4.23 7.28 -3.05
C TRP A 147 -5.37 6.41 -3.52
N VAL A 148 -5.19 5.09 -3.38
CA VAL A 148 -6.32 4.16 -3.25
C VAL A 148 -6.52 3.89 -1.77
N LEU A 149 -7.67 4.26 -1.23
CA LEU A 149 -7.97 4.17 0.20
C LEU A 149 -9.23 3.34 0.42
N ARG A 150 -9.09 2.25 1.17
CA ARG A 150 -10.20 1.43 1.67
C ARG A 150 -10.39 1.71 3.16
N ALA A 151 -11.58 2.14 3.54
CA ALA A 151 -11.90 2.55 4.90
C ALA A 151 -13.37 2.25 5.26
N PRO A 152 -13.73 2.14 6.55
CA PRO A 152 -15.12 2.13 6.97
C PRO A 152 -15.86 3.40 6.52
N ILE A 153 -17.15 3.25 6.18
CA ILE A 153 -18.02 4.40 5.87
C ILE A 153 -18.22 5.22 7.15
N ALA A 154 -18.64 4.55 8.23
CA ALA A 154 -18.70 5.12 9.56
C ALA A 154 -17.32 5.04 10.22
N ARG A 155 -16.57 6.15 10.19
CA ARG A 155 -15.22 6.23 10.76
C ARG A 155 -15.02 7.53 11.54
N ASP A 156 -14.14 7.51 12.53
CA ASP A 156 -13.69 8.72 13.21
C ASP A 156 -12.77 9.50 12.26
N GLU A 157 -13.27 10.59 11.69
CA GLU A 157 -12.52 11.40 10.72
C GLU A 157 -11.28 12.08 11.35
N LYS A 158 -11.28 12.36 12.66
CA LYS A 158 -10.09 12.92 13.33
C LYS A 158 -9.00 11.86 13.39
N GLN A 159 -9.34 10.66 13.84
CA GLN A 159 -8.42 9.54 13.88
C GLN A 159 -7.91 9.17 12.48
N TRP A 160 -8.78 9.16 11.48
CA TRP A 160 -8.39 8.87 10.10
C TRP A 160 -7.47 9.93 9.51
N THR A 161 -7.67 11.20 9.87
CA THR A 161 -6.76 12.28 9.49
C THR A 161 -5.35 12.02 10.03
N GLU A 162 -5.23 11.57 11.28
CA GLU A 162 -3.94 11.19 11.88
C GLU A 162 -3.28 10.02 11.13
N TRP A 163 -4.05 8.98 10.81
CA TRP A 163 -3.53 7.83 10.07
C TRP A 163 -3.13 8.16 8.63
N GLU A 164 -3.90 9.00 7.95
CA GLU A 164 -3.59 9.52 6.62
C GLU A 164 -2.29 10.36 6.65
N MET A 165 -2.09 11.19 7.69
CA MET A 165 -0.83 11.93 7.89
C MET A 165 0.37 11.02 8.17
N GLU A 166 0.18 9.98 8.98
CA GLU A 166 1.23 8.99 9.26
C GLU A 166 1.62 8.19 8.01
N ALA A 167 0.64 7.90 7.14
CA ALA A 167 0.81 7.11 5.93
C ALA A 167 1.52 7.83 4.78
N ARG A 168 1.64 9.16 4.82
CA ARG A 168 2.42 9.91 3.82
C ARG A 168 3.89 9.48 3.87
N SER A 169 4.46 9.16 2.72
CA SER A 169 5.88 8.77 2.67
C SER A 169 6.80 9.88 3.20
N VAL A 170 7.97 9.45 3.67
CA VAL A 170 9.04 10.31 4.18
C VAL A 170 9.49 11.37 3.15
N ASN A 171 9.26 11.14 1.85
CA ASN A 171 9.58 12.11 0.80
C ASN A 171 8.83 13.44 0.98
N GLU A 172 7.54 13.40 1.36
CA GLU A 172 6.80 14.64 1.69
C GLU A 172 7.25 15.25 3.02
N LYS A 173 7.60 14.42 4.03
CA LYS A 173 8.06 14.92 5.34
C LYS A 173 9.40 15.66 5.22
N ARG A 174 10.33 15.14 4.43
CA ARG A 174 11.63 15.77 4.13
C ARG A 174 11.47 17.02 3.27
N GLU A 175 10.57 17.03 2.28
CA GLU A 175 10.32 18.23 1.46
C GLU A 175 9.67 19.36 2.27
N LYS A 176 8.76 19.04 3.20
CA LYS A 176 8.21 20.05 4.12
C LYS A 176 9.30 20.59 5.05
N GLU A 177 10.12 19.74 5.66
CA GLU A 177 11.28 20.17 6.47
C GLU A 177 12.26 21.06 5.69
N ILE A 178 12.55 20.75 4.43
CA ILE A 178 13.42 21.58 3.58
C ILE A 178 12.74 22.90 3.19
N SER A 179 11.42 22.89 2.97
CA SER A 179 10.66 24.11 2.62
C SER A 179 10.53 25.12 3.77
N PHE A 180 10.74 24.69 5.02
CA PHE A 180 10.78 25.59 6.19
C PHE A 180 12.16 26.22 6.44
N VAL A 181 13.21 25.90 5.67
CA VAL A 181 14.60 26.34 5.93
C VAL A 181 15.13 27.41 4.95
N LEU A 182 14.28 28.01 4.11
CA LEU A 182 14.73 29.08 3.21
C LEU A 182 13.80 30.29 3.21
N TRP A 183 13.79 31.06 4.30
CA TRP A 183 13.56 32.51 4.30
C TRP A 183 14.23 33.14 5.53
N SER A 184 15.47 33.62 5.35
CA SER A 184 16.08 34.78 6.04
C SER A 184 17.32 35.21 5.27
#